data_AF-A0A1H7VQB8-F1
#
_entry.id   AF-A0A1H7VQB8-F1
#
_cell.length_a   1.000
_cell.length_b   1.000
_cell.length_c   1.000
_cell.angle_alpha   90.00
_cell.angle_beta   90.00
_cell.angle_gamma   90.00
#
_symmetry.space_group_name_H-M   'P 1'
#
loop_
_entity.id
_entity.type
_entity.pdbx_description
1 polymer ?
#
loop_
_entity_poly.entity_id
_entity_poly.type
_entity_poly.pdbx_seq_one_letter_code
_entity_poly.pdbx_strand_id
1 'polypeptide(L)' 'MVNNHVNLERSIEVKRLEMTHTASITGISSHETLKISQDLDKLITLAMKNNLEQYPI' A
#
# COMPACT_ATOMS: atom_id res chain seq x y z
N MET A 1 -13.24 0.04 17.66
CA MET A 1 -12.00 0.45 16.99
C MET A 1 -11.98 -0.02 15.52
N VAL A 2 -12.97 0.37 14.70
CA VAL A 2 -13.18 -0.18 13.34
C VAL A 2 -12.64 0.75 12.23
N ASN A 3 -12.45 2.04 12.52
CA ASN A 3 -12.18 3.04 11.49
C ASN A 3 -10.75 3.02 10.92
N ASN A 4 -9.76 2.54 11.68
CA ASN A 4 -8.36 2.54 11.19
C ASN A 4 -8.11 1.49 10.12
N HIS A 5 -8.81 0.35 10.16
CA HIS A 5 -8.61 -0.73 9.20
C HIS A 5 -9.15 -0.35 7.81
N VAL A 6 -10.39 0.15 7.76
CA VAL A 6 -11.04 0.60 6.51
C VAL A 6 -10.25 1.74 5.84
N ASN A 7 -9.68 2.65 6.62
CA ASN A 7 -8.86 3.74 6.09
C ASN A 7 -7.52 3.24 5.51
N LEU A 8 -6.93 2.21 6.12
CA LEU A 8 -5.67 1.63 5.65
C LEU A 8 -5.86 0.83 4.37
N GLU A 9 -6.91 0.00 4.30
CA GLU A 9 -7.27 -0.74 3.09
C GLU A 9 -7.57 0.19 1.91
N ARG A 10 -8.33 1.26 2.16
CA ARG A 10 -8.57 2.29 1.14
C ARG A 10 -7.28 2.96 0.68
N SER A 11 -6.36 3.25 1.60
CA SER A 11 -5.08 3.88 1.27
C SER A 11 -4.20 2.96 0.42
N ILE A 12 -4.19 1.66 0.72
CA ILE A 12 -3.51 0.64 -0.10
C ILE A 12 -4.10 0.60 -1.50
N GLU A 13 -5.43 0.58 -1.63
CA GLU A 13 -6.10 0.51 -2.94
C GLU A 13 -5.79 1.74 -3.80
N VAL A 14 -5.87 2.94 -3.22
CA VAL A 14 -5.53 4.20 -3.92
C VAL A 14 -4.07 4.16 -4.40
N LYS A 15 -3.14 3.72 -3.55
CA LYS A 15 -1.72 3.66 -3.88
C LYS A 15 -1.41 2.61 -4.96
N ARG A 16 -2.14 1.50 -4.97
CA ARG A 16 -2.05 0.46 -6.02
C ARG A 16 -2.51 0.99 -7.38
N LEU A 17 -3.61 1.74 -7.41
CA LEU A 17 -4.11 2.38 -8.63
C LEU A 17 -3.13 3.43 -9.14
N GLU A 18 -2.58 4.26 -8.25
CA GLU A 18 -1.56 5.26 -8.57
C GLU A 18 -0.32 4.60 -9.19
N MET A 19 0.17 3.49 -8.61
CA MET A 19 1.31 2.75 -9.13
C MET A 19 1.04 2.20 -10.53
N THR A 20 -0.14 1.59 -10.73
CA THR A 20 -0.51 0.97 -12.01
C THR A 20 -0.62 2.02 -13.10
N HIS A 21 -1.21 3.18 -12.78
CA HIS A 21 -1.33 4.30 -13.71
C HIS A 21 0.04 4.92 -14.04
N THR A 22 0.86 5.19 -13.04
CA THR A 22 2.20 5.76 -13.27
C THR A 22 3.11 4.79 -14.03
N ALA A 23 3.03 3.50 -13.74
CA ALA A 23 3.77 2.46 -14.45
C ALA A 23 3.35 2.35 -15.92
N SER A 24 2.06 2.53 -16.23
CA SER A 24 1.59 2.47 -17.62
C SER A 24 2.03 3.66 -18.46
N ILE A 25 2.31 4.81 -17.82
CA ILE A 25 2.78 6.03 -18.49
C ILE A 25 4.31 6.07 -18.59
N THR A 26 5.00 5.76 -17.48
CA THR A 26 6.44 6.03 -17.32
C THR A 26 7.30 4.77 -17.33
N GLY A 27 6.68 3.58 -17.25
CA GLY A 27 7.36 2.29 -17.12
C GLY A 27 7.58 1.86 -15.67
N ILE A 28 7.71 0.55 -15.48
CA ILE A 28 7.83 -0.08 -14.15
C ILE A 28 9.13 0.25 -13.42
N SER A 29 10.18 0.58 -14.16
CA SER A 29 11.51 0.90 -13.63
C SER A 29 11.74 2.40 -13.46
N SER A 30 10.73 3.24 -13.76
CA SER A 30 10.85 4.67 -13.55
C SER A 30 11.02 4.97 -12.06
N HIS A 31 11.76 6.03 -11.75
CA HIS A 31 11.97 6.45 -10.37
C HIS A 31 10.62 6.72 -9.65
N GLU A 32 9.65 7.28 -10.36
CA GLU A 32 8.32 7.60 -9.82
C GLU A 32 7.54 6.33 -9.49
N THR A 33 7.51 5.35 -10.40
CA THR A 33 6.86 4.05 -10.15
C THR A 33 7.52 3.31 -8.98
N LEU A 34 8.85 3.30 -8.91
CA LEU A 34 9.60 2.68 -7.81
C LEU A 34 9.35 3.36 -6.47
N LYS A 35 9.19 4.68 -6.45
CA LYS A 35 8.84 5.42 -5.23
C LYS A 35 7.44 5.05 -4.75
N ILE A 36 6.47 4.98 -5.66
CA ILE A 36 5.09 4.59 -5.32
C ILE A 36 5.05 3.14 -4.81
N SER A 37 5.82 2.22 -5.42
CA SER A 37 5.86 0.82 -4.99
C SER A 37 6.43 0.67 -3.57
N GLN A 38 7.47 1.43 -3.22
CA GLN A 38 8.03 1.45 -1.86
C GLN A 38 7.02 1.99 -0.82
N ASP A 39 6.24 3.00 -1.18
CA ASP A 39 5.22 3.53 -0.27
C ASP A 39 4.03 2.57 -0.11
N LEU A 40 3.65 1.86 -1.17
CA LEU A 40 2.66 0.78 -1.11
C LEU A 40 3.12 -0.36 -0.19
N ASP A 41 4.38 -0.77 -0.29
CA ASP A 41 4.96 -1.83 0.55
C ASP A 41 4.94 -1.48 2.05
N LYS A 42 5.23 -0.21 2.41
CA LYS A 42 5.11 0.28 3.79
C LYS A 42 3.68 0.15 4.31
N LEU A 43 2.68 0.52 3.51
CA LEU A 43 1.27 0.44 3.89
C LEU A 43 0.82 -1.01 4.11
N ILE A 44 1.24 -1.92 3.23
CA ILE A 44 0.97 -3.36 3.36
C ILE A 44 1.62 -3.91 4.64
N THR A 45 2.89 -3.56 4.89
CA THR A 45 3.60 -3.97 6.11
C THR A 45 2.88 -3.49 7.38
N LEU A 46 2.40 -2.24 7.38
CA LEU A 46 1.59 -1.71 8.49
C LEU A 46 0.28 -2.48 8.66
N ALA A 47 -0.40 -2.84 7.56
CA ALA A 47 -1.63 -3.62 7.63
C ALA A 47 -1.38 -5.02 8.19
N MET A 48 -0.30 -5.68 7.76
CA MET A 48 0.09 -6.99 8.26
C MET A 48 0.43 -6.97 9.75
N LYS A 49 1.19 -5.97 10.22
CA LYS A 49 1.50 -5.81 11.66
C LYS A 49 0.24 -5.63 12.50
N ASN A 50 -0.68 -4.75 12.08
CA ASN A 50 -1.95 -4.55 12.77
C ASN A 50 -2.81 -5.82 12.82
N ASN A 51 -2.73 -6.69 11.82
CA ASN A 51 -3.44 -7.97 11.79
C ASN A 51 -2.78 -9.05 12.67
N LEU A 52 -1.44 -9.09 12.74
CA LEU A 52 -0.69 -10.01 13.61
C LEU A 52 -0.88 -9.69 15.09
N GLU A 53 -1.01 -8.41 15.46
CA GLU A 53 -1.30 -8.00 16.85
C GLU A 53 -2.73 -8.35 17.29
N GLN A 54 -3.67 -8.52 16.36
CA GLN A 54 -5.05 -8.92 16.68
C GLN A 54 -5.24 -10.42 16.87
N TYR A 55 -4.28 -11.25 16.46
CA TYR A 55 -4.29 -12.70 16.65
C TYR A 55 -2.91 -13.18 17.11
N PRO A 56 -2.56 -12.99 18.41
CA PRO A 56 -1.36 -13.59 18.96
C PRO A 56 -1.47 -15.13 18.94
N ILE A 57 -0.40 -15.78 18.53
CA ILE A 57 -0.24 -17.25 18.45
C ILE A 57 -0.18 -17.85 19.86
#